data_AF-A0AA90SSP2-F1
#
_entry.id   AF-A0AA90SSP2-F1
#
_cell.length_a   1.000
_cell.length_b   1.000
_cell.length_c   1.000
_cell.angle_alpha   90.00
_cell.angle_beta   90.00
_cell.angle_gamma   90.00
#
_symmetry.space_group_name_H-M   'P 1'
#
loop_
_entity.id
_entity.type
_entity.pdbx_description
1 polymer ?
#
loop_
_entity_poly.entity_id
_entity_poly.type
_entity_poly.pdbx_seq_one_letter_code
_entity_poly.pdbx_strand_id
1 'polypeptide(L)' 'MGFEVFGLRVFDLSQPFGYVEAFSTIIVVCVLAYIGFCILKFKAKK' A
#
# COMPACT_ATOMS: atom_id res chain seq x y z
N MET A 1 -18.40 0.45 5.09
CA MET A 1 -18.29 0.15 3.65
C MET A 1 -16.89 -0.40 3.44
N GLY A 2 -16.75 -1.71 3.25
CA GLY A 2 -15.47 -2.41 3.24
C GLY A 2 -15.54 -3.60 2.29
N PHE A 3 -14.43 -4.05 1.73
CA PHE A 3 -14.40 -5.17 0.80
C PHE A 3 -13.90 -6.46 1.49
N GLU A 4 -14.60 -7.55 1.24
CA GLU A 4 -14.29 -8.89 1.77
C GLU A 4 -13.44 -9.66 0.75
N VAL A 5 -12.37 -10.30 1.23
CA VAL A 5 -11.52 -11.17 0.42
C VAL A 5 -11.41 -12.51 1.15
N PHE A 6 -11.90 -13.58 0.53
CA PHE A 6 -11.91 -14.94 1.10
C PHE A 6 -12.57 -15.06 2.48
N GLY A 7 -13.69 -14.35 2.72
CA GLY A 7 -14.43 -14.42 3.99
C GLY A 7 -13.74 -13.74 5.18
N LEU A 8 -12.59 -13.11 4.96
CA LEU A 8 -11.94 -12.20 5.90
C LEU A 8 -12.24 -10.77 5.50
N ARG A 9 -12.67 -9.96 6.47
CA ARG A 9 -12.95 -8.54 6.30
C ARG A 9 -11.63 -7.77 6.34
N VAL A 10 -11.00 -7.61 5.18
CA VAL A 10 -9.63 -7.07 5.07
C VAL A 10 -9.59 -5.54 5.18
N PHE A 11 -10.70 -4.84 4.88
CA PHE A 11 -10.77 -3.38 4.97
C PHE A 11 -12.09 -2.95 5.62
N ASP A 12 -12.13 -2.90 6.95
CA ASP A 12 -13.26 -2.31 7.67
C ASP A 12 -13.03 -0.81 7.96
N LEU A 13 -13.46 0.04 7.03
CA LEU A 13 -13.41 1.51 7.19
C LEU A 13 -14.26 2.05 8.35
N SER A 14 -15.01 1.22 9.08
CA SER A 14 -15.77 1.64 10.27
C SER A 14 -14.98 1.51 11.58
N GLN A 15 -13.86 0.80 11.57
CA GLN A 15 -13.00 0.61 12.74
C GLN A 15 -11.64 1.28 12.52
N PRO A 16 -11.00 1.84 13.57
CA PRO A 16 -9.64 2.34 13.45
C PRO A 16 -8.71 1.20 13.03
N PHE A 17 -7.96 1.41 11.95
CA PHE A 17 -6.99 0.44 11.45
C PHE A 17 -6.03 0.02 12.57
N GLY A 18 -5.76 -1.27 12.67
CA GLY A 18 -4.72 -1.75 13.58
C GLY A 18 -3.36 -1.18 13.15
N TYR A 19 -2.44 -0.98 14.10
CA TYR A 19 -1.10 -0.48 13.80
C TYR A 19 -0.42 -1.28 12.68
N VAL A 20 -0.58 -2.60 12.68
CA VAL A 20 0.01 -3.50 11.67
C VAL A 20 -0.55 -3.26 10.27
N GLU A 21 -1.86 -3.04 10.15
CA GLU A 21 -2.53 -2.78 8.86
C GLU A 21 -2.15 -1.41 8.31
N ALA A 22 -2.07 -0.40 9.17
CA ALA A 22 -1.63 0.93 8.80
C ALA A 22 -0.14 0.94 8.35
N PHE A 23 0.75 0.31 9.11
CA PHE A 23 2.18 0.29 8.76
C PHE A 23 2.46 -0.55 7.51
N SER A 24 1.79 -1.70 7.32
CA SER A 24 1.96 -2.53 6.13
C SER A 24 1.54 -1.81 4.85
N THR A 25 0.40 -1.11 4.87
CA THR A 25 -0.07 -0.31 3.73
C THR A 25 0.88 0.85 3.42
N ILE A 26 1.38 1.57 4.44
CA ILE A 26 2.38 2.63 4.27
C ILE A 26 3.65 2.09 3.62
N ILE A 27 4.18 0.96 4.11
CA ILE A 27 5.40 0.35 3.56
C ILE A 27 5.21 0.00 2.08
N VAL A 28 4.09 -0.62 1.72
CA VAL A 28 3.79 -0.99 0.33
C VAL A 28 3.76 0.24 -0.58
N VAL A 29 3.07 1.31 -0.16
CA VAL A 29 2.99 2.56 -0.95
C VAL A 29 4.37 3.21 -1.11
N CYS A 30 5.16 3.28 -0.04
CA CYS A 30 6.52 3.83 -0.08
C CYS A 30 7.44 3.04 -1.01
N VAL A 31 7.38 1.70 -0.97
CA VAL A 31 8.17 0.84 -1.86
C VAL A 31 7.78 1.03 -3.31
N LEU A 32 6.48 1.08 -3.63
CA LEU A 32 6.00 1.31 -4.99
C LEU A 32 6.43 2.68 -5.53
N ALA A 33 6.33 3.74 -4.71
CA ALA A 33 6.79 5.07 -5.07
C ALA A 33 8.31 5.10 -5.34
N TYR A 34 9.10 4.44 -4.48
CA TYR A 34 10.54 4.33 -4.65
C TYR A 34 10.93 3.60 -5.94
N ILE A 35 10.27 2.48 -6.25
CA ILE A 35 10.51 1.74 -7.50
C ILE A 35 10.14 2.60 -8.71
N GLY A 36 8.99 3.27 -8.68
CA GLY A 36 8.57 4.19 -9.74
C GLY A 36 9.60 5.29 -10.00
N PHE A 37 10.10 5.92 -8.93
CA PHE A 37 11.16 6.91 -9.03
C PHE A 37 12.46 6.33 -9.61
N CYS A 38 12.87 5.13 -9.19
CA CYS A 38 14.05 4.46 -9.73
C CYS A 38 13.94 4.19 -11.23
N ILE A 39 12.77 3.74 -11.70
CA ILE A 39 12.51 3.50 -13.12
C ILE A 39 12.59 4.80 -13.91
N LEU A 40 11.94 5.86 -13.43
CA LEU A 40 11.99 7.18 -14.07
C LEU A 40 13.42 7.73 -14.12
N LYS A 41 14.17 7.62 -13.02
CA LYS A 41 15.59 8.03 -12.96
C LYS A 41 16.45 7.25 -13.96
N PHE A 42 16.22 5.96 -14.11
CA PHE A 42 16.95 5.14 -15.08
C PHE A 42 16.62 5.55 -16.51
N LYS A 43 15.34 5.82 -16.82
CA LYS A 43 14.92 6.29 -18.14
C LYS A 43 15.40 7.70 -18.45
N ALA A 44 15.41 8.61 -17.48
CA ALA A 44 15.85 10.00 -17.67
C ALA A 44 17.37 10.13 -17.86
N LYS A 45 18.15 9.13 -17.45
CA LYS A 45 19.60 9.09 -17.66
C LYS A 45 20.01 8.56 -19.05
N LYS A 46 19.05 8.11 -19.87
CA LYS A 46 19.27 7.51 -21.18
C LYS A 46 18.87 8.48 -22.27
#